data_AF-A0A8B6CZB5-F1
#
_entry.id   AF-A0A8B6CZB5-F1
#
_cell.length_a   1.000
_cell.length_b   1.000
_cell.length_c   1.000
_cell.angle_alpha   90.00
_cell.angle_beta   90.00
_cell.angle_gamma   90.00
#
_symmetry.space_group_name_H-M   'P 1'
#
loop_
_entity.id
_entity.type
_entity.pdbx_description
1 polymer ?
#
loop_
_entity_poly.entity_id
_entity_poly.type
_entity_poly.pdbx_seq_one_letter_code
_entity_poly.pdbx_strand_id
1 'polypeptide(L)'
;MDQSISHREAYIITGFGLTVSRQDNGKESHTIVGVEYIEIAVKQFFDENKLSYKTKPVPEIDGDVYENEENHIKIYCGDYFKFGPTLETNFDGVWDRGGLEAVLIDERGKYTDIMKSVMKRGAPCVTEVPDRPVGEGPPFNLTVNEITHLYDLKAPPEKVDYDPASEILKSMNVDGMFYYYYKINS
;
A
#
# COMPACT_ATOMS: atom_id res chain seq x y z
N MET A 1 -3.35 21.45 26.85
CA MET A 1 -4.20 20.79 25.85
C MET A 1 -3.37 20.79 24.59
N ASP A 2 -2.58 19.74 24.45
CA ASP A 2 -1.37 19.75 23.64
C ASP A 2 -1.66 19.34 22.20
N GLN A 3 -1.26 20.22 21.28
CA GLN A 3 -1.20 20.00 19.85
C GLN A 3 0.07 19.20 19.57
N SER A 4 -0.07 17.92 19.24
CA SER A 4 1.02 17.19 18.57
C SER A 4 0.47 16.09 17.67
N ILE A 5 -0.12 16.50 16.55
CA ILE A 5 0.04 15.71 15.32
C ILE A 5 1.47 16.02 14.86
N SER A 6 2.40 15.29 15.46
CA SER A 6 3.81 15.25 15.06
C SER A 6 3.86 14.91 13.58
N HIS A 7 4.39 15.84 12.77
CA HIS A 7 4.76 15.61 11.39
C HIS A 7 5.75 14.43 11.33
N ARG A 8 5.27 13.26 10.91
CA ARG A 8 6.05 12.12 10.40
C ARG A 8 5.07 11.04 9.96
N GLU A 9 5.09 10.78 8.66
CA GLU A 9 4.66 9.53 8.03
C GLU A 9 3.14 9.28 8.02
N ALA A 10 2.56 9.35 6.82
CA ALA A 10 1.19 8.90 6.58
C ALA A 10 1.16 7.38 6.46
N TYR A 11 0.41 6.69 7.31
CA TYR A 11 0.20 5.25 7.24
C TYR A 11 -1.29 4.84 7.23
N ILE A 12 -1.54 3.73 6.51
CA ILE A 12 -2.67 2.77 6.52
C ILE A 12 -3.88 3.10 5.63
N ILE A 13 -4.19 2.18 4.68
CA ILE A 13 -5.53 1.55 4.56
C ILE A 13 -5.39 0.04 4.40
N THR A 14 -6.08 -0.68 5.27
CA THR A 14 -6.11 -2.12 5.43
C THR A 14 -7.05 -2.80 4.42
N GLY A 15 -6.62 -3.94 3.89
CA GLY A 15 -7.42 -4.86 3.09
C GLY A 15 -6.62 -5.34 1.89
N PHE A 16 -6.29 -4.41 0.99
CA PHE A 16 -5.41 -4.60 -0.18
C PHE A 16 -4.67 -3.29 -0.55
N GLY A 17 -4.45 -2.40 0.43
CA GLY A 17 -4.10 -1.00 0.21
C GLY A 17 -2.62 -0.71 -0.01
N LEU A 18 -2.28 -0.38 -1.26
CA LEU A 18 -1.09 0.37 -1.60
C LEU A 18 -1.25 1.83 -1.13
N THR A 19 -0.45 2.30 -0.16
CA THR A 19 -0.38 3.73 0.16
C THR A 19 0.76 4.37 -0.59
N VAL A 20 0.47 5.46 -1.29
CA VAL A 20 1.48 6.19 -2.06
C VAL A 20 1.51 7.66 -1.72
N SER A 21 2.72 8.19 -1.57
CA SER A 21 2.95 9.61 -1.27
C SER A 21 3.37 10.38 -2.53
N ARG A 22 2.92 11.64 -2.64
CA ARG A 22 3.43 12.62 -3.61
C ARG A 22 3.75 13.94 -2.93
N GLN A 23 4.90 14.54 -3.24
CA GLN A 23 5.29 15.87 -2.73
C GLN A 23 4.93 16.98 -3.74
N ASP A 24 4.22 18.02 -3.29
CA ASP A 24 3.94 19.21 -4.09
C ASP A 24 4.82 20.42 -3.68
N ASN A 25 5.28 21.18 -4.68
CA ASN A 25 6.33 22.21 -4.59
C ASN A 25 6.03 23.35 -3.58
N GLY A 26 6.43 23.19 -2.31
CA GLY A 26 6.65 24.32 -1.40
C GLY A 26 6.34 24.11 0.09
N LYS A 27 5.75 22.99 0.50
CA LYS A 27 5.56 22.61 1.92
C LYS A 27 5.64 21.09 2.09
N GLU A 28 5.92 20.62 3.30
CA GLU A 28 5.88 19.20 3.73
C GLU A 28 4.44 18.64 3.70
N SER A 29 3.76 18.74 2.56
CA SER A 29 2.45 18.14 2.34
C SER A 29 2.61 16.97 1.40
N HIS A 30 2.28 15.77 1.88
CA HIS A 30 2.22 14.56 1.10
C HIS A 30 0.76 14.30 0.71
N THR A 31 0.49 14.11 -0.58
CA THR A 31 -0.80 13.54 -1.00
C THR A 31 -0.75 12.02 -0.83
N ILE A 32 -1.76 11.48 -0.16
CA ILE A 32 -1.92 10.06 0.14
C ILE A 32 -2.93 9.49 -0.85
N VAL A 33 -2.52 8.47 -1.60
CA VAL A 33 -3.42 7.71 -2.47
C VAL A 33 -3.47 6.26 -2.02
N GLY A 34 -4.69 5.73 -1.86
CA GLY A 34 -4.98 4.33 -1.58
C GLY A 34 -5.84 3.70 -2.68
N VAL A 35 -5.75 2.38 -2.82
CA VAL A 35 -6.68 1.57 -3.62
C VAL A 35 -7.20 0.44 -2.75
N GLU A 36 -8.52 0.29 -2.63
CA GLU A 36 -9.17 -0.73 -1.79
C GLU A 36 -10.39 -1.26 -2.54
N TYR A 37 -10.69 -2.55 -2.42
CA TYR A 37 -11.84 -3.14 -3.10
C TYR A 37 -13.12 -3.06 -2.26
N ILE A 38 -12.99 -3.14 -0.93
CA ILE A 38 -14.10 -3.24 0.01
C ILE A 38 -14.53 -1.85 0.50
N GLU A 39 -15.65 -1.35 -0.04
CA GLU A 39 -16.20 -0.03 0.28
C GLU A 39 -16.42 0.20 1.79
N ILE A 40 -16.81 -0.84 2.53
CA ILE A 40 -17.00 -0.75 3.99
C ILE A 40 -15.69 -0.38 4.69
N ALA A 41 -14.55 -0.93 4.25
CA ALA A 41 -13.24 -0.62 4.83
C ALA A 41 -12.83 0.83 4.52
N VAL A 42 -13.11 1.32 3.31
CA VAL A 42 -12.87 2.73 2.94
C VAL A 42 -13.67 3.68 3.83
N LYS A 43 -14.96 3.41 4.02
CA LYS A 43 -15.81 4.23 4.90
C LYS A 43 -15.35 4.20 6.34
N GLN A 44 -15.03 3.01 6.86
CA GLN A 44 -14.51 2.83 8.22
C GLN A 44 -13.21 3.61 8.44
N PHE A 45 -12.29 3.63 7.46
CA PHE A 45 -11.08 4.43 7.55
C PHE A 45 -11.38 5.91 7.79
N PHE A 46 -12.29 6.51 7.01
CA PHE A 46 -12.64 7.92 7.21
C PHE A 46 -13.33 8.15 8.56
N ASP A 47 -14.23 7.26 8.97
CA ASP A 47 -14.96 7.36 10.23
C ASP A 47 -14.03 7.27 11.44
N GLU A 48 -13.12 6.29 11.47
CA GLU A 48 -12.16 6.09 12.56
C GLU A 48 -11.19 7.26 12.71
N ASN A 49 -10.79 7.84 11.58
CA ASN A 49 -9.90 9.01 11.54
C ASN A 49 -10.66 10.34 11.68
N LYS A 50 -12.00 10.31 11.80
CA LYS A 50 -12.88 11.49 11.92
C LYS A 50 -12.71 12.48 10.77
N LEU A 51 -12.58 11.95 9.56
CA LEU A 51 -12.37 12.69 8.34
C LEU A 51 -13.66 12.74 7.51
N SER A 52 -14.03 13.92 7.03
CA SER A 52 -15.08 14.04 6.01
C SER A 52 -14.56 13.58 4.65
N TYR A 53 -15.43 13.21 3.72
CA TYR A 53 -15.03 12.90 2.36
C TYR A 53 -16.11 13.27 1.35
N LYS A 54 -15.68 13.45 0.10
CA LYS A 54 -16.56 13.50 -1.08
C LYS A 54 -16.33 12.23 -1.90
N THR A 55 -17.36 11.79 -2.62
CA THR A 55 -17.28 10.61 -3.49
C THR A 55 -17.54 10.98 -4.94
N LYS A 56 -16.80 10.36 -5.87
CA LYS A 56 -16.99 10.51 -7.33
C LYS A 56 -16.85 9.15 -8.01
N PRO A 57 -17.66 8.84 -9.03
CA PRO A 57 -17.51 7.60 -9.79
C PRO A 57 -16.21 7.58 -10.61
N VAL A 58 -15.59 6.41 -10.69
CA VAL A 58 -14.37 6.11 -11.47
C VAL A 58 -14.62 4.81 -12.28
N PRO A 59 -15.26 4.92 -13.45
CA PRO A 59 -15.62 3.77 -14.28
C PRO A 59 -14.41 2.92 -14.72
N GLU A 60 -13.21 3.50 -14.78
CA GLU A 60 -11.98 2.82 -15.18
C GLU A 60 -11.63 1.63 -14.27
N ILE A 61 -12.02 1.70 -13.00
CA ILE A 61 -11.78 0.64 -11.98
C ILE A 61 -13.09 -0.02 -11.50
N ASP A 62 -14.18 0.18 -12.24
CA ASP A 62 -15.55 -0.22 -11.85
C ASP A 62 -15.93 0.24 -10.43
N GLY A 63 -15.55 1.48 -10.07
CA GLY A 63 -15.58 1.90 -8.68
C GLY A 63 -15.83 3.39 -8.47
N ASP A 64 -15.45 3.87 -7.29
CA ASP A 64 -15.56 5.25 -6.86
C ASP A 64 -14.23 5.73 -6.27
N VAL A 65 -14.01 7.04 -6.19
CA VAL A 65 -12.93 7.64 -5.40
C VAL A 65 -13.53 8.44 -4.25
N TYR A 66 -12.96 8.25 -3.07
CA TYR A 66 -13.29 8.95 -1.84
C TYR A 66 -12.16 9.94 -1.53
N GLU A 67 -12.48 11.23 -1.45
CA GLU A 67 -11.48 12.30 -1.34
C GLU A 67 -11.71 13.18 -0.12
N ASN A 68 -10.65 13.38 0.67
CA ASN A 68 -10.56 14.45 1.66
C ASN A 68 -9.51 15.47 1.20
N GLU A 69 -9.97 16.63 0.71
CA GLU A 69 -9.11 17.68 0.17
C GLU A 69 -8.25 18.35 1.25
N GLU A 70 -8.75 18.47 2.48
CA GLU A 70 -8.06 19.15 3.59
C GLU A 70 -6.79 18.40 4.03
N ASN A 71 -6.82 17.07 3.98
CA ASN A 71 -5.72 16.19 4.39
C ASN A 71 -5.00 15.57 3.19
N HIS A 72 -5.37 15.96 1.96
CA HIS A 72 -4.79 15.44 0.72
C HIS A 72 -4.88 13.91 0.61
N ILE A 73 -6.02 13.32 0.96
CA ILE A 73 -6.25 11.87 0.89
C ILE A 73 -7.20 11.55 -0.26
N LYS A 74 -6.85 10.55 -1.06
CA LYS A 74 -7.72 9.91 -2.04
C LYS A 74 -7.69 8.40 -1.86
N ILE A 75 -8.85 7.77 -1.90
CA ILE A 75 -8.96 6.31 -1.83
C ILE A 75 -9.86 5.85 -2.97
N TYR A 76 -9.26 5.15 -3.91
CA TYR A 76 -9.96 4.50 -5.00
C TYR A 76 -10.58 3.21 -4.49
N CYS A 77 -11.91 3.19 -4.39
CA CYS A 77 -12.68 2.01 -4.04
C CYS A 77 -13.02 1.23 -5.32
N GLY A 78 -12.23 0.23 -5.70
CA GLY A 78 -12.42 -0.53 -6.95
C GLY A 78 -11.32 -1.57 -7.22
N ASP A 79 -11.30 -2.11 -8.44
CA ASP A 79 -10.37 -3.16 -8.84
C ASP A 79 -8.94 -2.63 -9.04
N TYR A 80 -8.00 -3.06 -8.18
CA TYR A 80 -6.58 -2.70 -8.29
C TYR A 80 -5.98 -3.10 -9.64
N PHE A 81 -6.40 -4.23 -10.23
CA PHE A 81 -5.85 -4.69 -11.51
C PHE A 81 -6.25 -3.81 -12.70
N LYS A 82 -7.19 -2.88 -12.50
CA LYS A 82 -7.57 -1.84 -13.46
C LYS A 82 -6.98 -0.47 -13.12
N PHE A 83 -6.34 -0.33 -11.97
CA PHE A 83 -5.65 0.89 -11.59
C PHE A 83 -4.41 1.11 -12.48
N GLY A 84 -4.03 2.36 -12.70
CA GLY A 84 -2.87 2.65 -13.53
C GLY A 84 -2.70 4.12 -13.91
N PRO A 85 -1.81 4.39 -14.88
CA PRO A 85 -1.36 5.74 -15.24
C PRO A 85 -2.44 6.68 -15.77
N THR A 86 -3.61 6.16 -16.17
CA THR A 86 -4.76 6.97 -16.58
C THR A 86 -5.45 7.66 -15.40
N LEU A 87 -5.29 7.11 -14.19
CA LEU A 87 -5.87 7.65 -12.96
C LEU A 87 -4.83 8.44 -12.15
N GLU A 88 -3.68 7.83 -11.88
CA GLU A 88 -2.62 8.41 -11.06
C GLU A 88 -1.24 7.98 -11.57
N THR A 89 -0.24 8.82 -11.35
CA THR A 89 1.14 8.56 -11.80
C THR A 89 2.13 9.39 -10.98
N ASN A 90 3.42 9.15 -11.20
CA ASN A 90 4.52 9.92 -10.62
C ASN A 90 4.52 9.91 -9.09
N PHE A 91 4.25 8.75 -8.53
CA PHE A 91 4.33 8.54 -7.10
C PHE A 91 5.78 8.58 -6.58
N ASP A 92 5.97 9.24 -5.44
CA ASP A 92 7.28 9.46 -4.82
C ASP A 92 7.70 8.34 -3.87
N GLY A 93 6.78 7.49 -3.40
CA GLY A 93 7.12 6.36 -2.56
C GLY A 93 5.91 5.56 -2.12
N VAL A 94 6.13 4.26 -1.87
CA VAL A 94 5.10 3.26 -1.58
C VAL A 94 5.28 2.63 -0.20
N TRP A 95 4.15 2.40 0.44
CA TRP A 95 3.98 1.48 1.55
C TRP A 95 3.01 0.36 1.13
N ASP A 96 3.53 -0.83 0.88
CA ASP A 96 2.80 -2.04 0.47
C ASP A 96 2.67 -2.98 1.68
N ARG A 97 1.55 -2.84 2.39
CA ARG A 97 1.26 -3.60 3.60
C ARG A 97 0.00 -4.43 3.40
N GLY A 98 0.11 -5.75 3.55
CA GLY A 98 -0.98 -6.67 3.23
C GLY A 98 -1.44 -6.63 1.76
N GLY A 99 -0.70 -5.98 0.86
CA GLY A 99 -1.01 -5.92 -0.57
C GLY A 99 -0.43 -7.13 -1.29
N LEU A 100 0.87 -7.11 -1.56
CA LEU A 100 1.55 -8.17 -2.34
C LEU A 100 1.38 -9.58 -1.74
N GLU A 101 1.40 -9.70 -0.41
CA GLU A 101 1.21 -10.98 0.27
C GLU A 101 -0.24 -11.51 0.21
N ALA A 102 -1.23 -10.67 -0.08
CA ALA A 102 -2.63 -11.08 -0.24
C ALA A 102 -2.99 -11.47 -1.68
N VAL A 103 -2.13 -11.14 -2.66
CA VAL A 103 -2.32 -11.48 -4.08
C VAL A 103 -1.95 -12.93 -4.35
N LEU A 104 -2.75 -13.59 -5.20
CA LEU A 104 -2.47 -14.95 -5.70
C LEU A 104 -1.09 -14.99 -6.38
N ILE A 105 -0.33 -16.06 -6.13
CA ILE A 105 1.08 -16.17 -6.55
C ILE A 105 1.27 -15.95 -8.05
N ASP A 106 0.37 -16.46 -8.89
CA ASP A 106 0.39 -16.32 -10.35
C ASP A 106 -0.02 -14.93 -10.85
N GLU A 107 -0.62 -14.10 -9.99
CA GLU A 107 -1.04 -12.73 -10.31
C GLU A 107 -0.08 -11.66 -9.78
N ARG A 108 0.89 -12.03 -8.94
CA ARG A 108 1.87 -11.09 -8.36
C ARG A 108 2.66 -10.31 -9.40
N GLY A 109 2.98 -10.92 -10.55
CA GLY A 109 3.62 -10.21 -11.66
C GLY A 109 2.77 -9.07 -12.22
N LYS A 110 1.46 -9.28 -12.41
CA LYS A 110 0.54 -8.22 -12.85
C LYS A 110 0.43 -7.11 -11.81
N TYR A 111 0.38 -7.48 -10.54
CA TYR A 111 0.32 -6.54 -9.43
C TYR A 111 1.55 -5.62 -9.42
N THR A 112 2.76 -6.18 -9.52
CA THR A 112 3.98 -5.36 -9.53
C THR A 112 4.16 -4.57 -10.83
N ASP A 113 3.65 -5.04 -11.98
CA ASP A 113 3.65 -4.28 -13.22
C ASP A 113 2.80 -2.99 -13.11
N ILE A 114 1.62 -3.06 -12.47
CA ILE A 114 0.81 -1.88 -12.19
C ILE A 114 1.55 -0.93 -11.25
N MET A 115 2.10 -1.44 -10.15
CA MET A 115 2.92 -0.68 -9.22
C MET A 115 4.05 0.09 -9.93
N LYS A 116 4.84 -0.61 -10.76
CA LYS A 116 5.94 -0.02 -11.53
C LYS A 116 5.44 1.08 -12.48
N SER A 117 4.25 0.93 -13.07
CA SER A 117 3.70 1.86 -14.06
C SER A 117 3.31 3.23 -13.48
N VAL A 118 2.97 3.29 -12.19
CA VAL A 118 2.51 4.53 -11.53
C VAL A 118 3.60 5.21 -10.70
N MET A 119 4.74 4.54 -10.50
CA MET A 119 5.86 4.99 -9.67
C MET A 119 6.86 5.85 -10.43
N LYS A 120 7.46 6.85 -9.75
CA LYS A 120 8.67 7.50 -10.26
C LYS A 120 9.84 6.53 -10.22
N ARG A 121 10.74 6.65 -11.19
CA ARG A 121 12.02 5.95 -11.16
C ARG A 121 12.80 6.28 -9.89
N GLY A 122 13.26 5.25 -9.20
CA GLY A 122 14.03 5.36 -7.97
C GLY A 122 13.19 5.65 -6.72
N ALA A 123 11.86 5.63 -6.83
CA ALA A 123 10.98 5.85 -5.69
C ALA A 123 11.16 4.73 -4.64
N PRO A 124 11.29 5.08 -3.35
CA PRO A 124 11.31 4.12 -2.25
C PRO A 124 10.02 3.30 -2.17
N CYS A 125 10.18 2.04 -1.80
CA CYS A 125 9.10 1.12 -1.51
C CYS A 125 9.43 0.41 -0.19
N VAL A 126 8.43 0.25 0.67
CA VAL A 126 8.51 -0.66 1.81
C VAL A 126 7.40 -1.70 1.67
N THR A 127 7.75 -2.97 1.83
CA THR A 127 6.81 -4.09 1.75
C THR A 127 6.85 -4.93 3.02
N GLU A 128 5.67 -5.33 3.46
CA GLU A 128 5.46 -6.28 4.56
C GLU A 128 5.62 -7.72 4.06
N VAL A 129 6.30 -8.55 4.86
CA VAL A 129 6.53 -9.97 4.57
C VAL A 129 6.17 -10.78 5.82
N PRO A 130 5.33 -11.82 5.71
CA PRO A 130 4.87 -12.55 6.89
C PRO A 130 5.95 -13.50 7.38
N ASP A 131 6.27 -13.43 8.68
CA ASP A 131 7.12 -14.40 9.37
C ASP A 131 6.30 -15.65 9.69
N ARG A 132 6.29 -16.60 8.77
CA ARG A 132 5.55 -17.85 8.91
C ARG A 132 6.24 -19.01 8.17
N PRO A 133 6.02 -20.27 8.60
CA PRO A 133 6.27 -21.43 7.75
C PRO A 133 5.42 -21.40 6.49
N VAL A 134 5.89 -22.08 5.44
CA VAL A 134 5.14 -22.25 4.19
C VAL A 134 3.76 -22.86 4.48
N GLY A 135 2.70 -22.07 4.28
CA GLY A 135 1.32 -22.52 4.40
C GLY A 135 0.37 -21.85 3.42
N GLU A 136 -0.92 -22.19 3.54
CA GLU A 136 -2.02 -21.57 2.78
C GLU A 136 -2.25 -20.13 3.26
N GLY A 137 -2.59 -19.25 2.32
CA GLY A 137 -2.86 -17.83 2.57
C GLY A 137 -4.33 -17.46 2.35
N PRO A 138 -4.67 -16.16 2.44
CA PRO A 138 -3.79 -15.05 2.82
C PRO A 138 -3.54 -14.94 4.35
N PRO A 139 -2.44 -14.30 4.78
CA PRO A 139 -1.35 -13.82 3.93
C PRO A 139 -0.55 -15.00 3.34
N PHE A 140 -0.34 -15.00 2.02
CA PHE A 140 0.45 -16.00 1.34
C PHE A 140 1.93 -15.78 1.66
N ASN A 141 2.73 -16.85 1.62
CA ASN A 141 4.17 -16.70 1.80
C ASN A 141 4.73 -15.77 0.71
N LEU A 142 5.64 -14.90 1.13
CA LEU A 142 6.37 -13.98 0.28
C LEU A 142 7.83 -14.04 0.71
N THR A 143 8.76 -14.06 -0.24
CA THR A 143 10.19 -14.13 0.08
C THR A 143 10.94 -12.93 -0.46
N VAL A 144 12.06 -12.58 0.17
CA VAL A 144 12.97 -11.52 -0.30
C VAL A 144 13.44 -11.78 -1.74
N ASN A 145 13.69 -13.04 -2.10
CA ASN A 145 14.08 -13.42 -3.46
C ASN A 145 12.97 -13.18 -4.47
N GLU A 146 11.73 -13.46 -4.08
CA GLU A 146 10.57 -13.20 -4.92
C GLU A 146 10.35 -11.69 -5.14
N ILE A 147 10.43 -10.87 -4.09
CA ILE A 147 10.39 -9.40 -4.21
C ILE A 147 11.51 -8.90 -5.14
N THR A 148 12.73 -9.44 -4.97
CA THR A 148 13.88 -9.11 -5.82
C THR A 148 13.59 -9.41 -7.29
N HIS A 149 12.95 -10.54 -7.59
CA HIS A 149 12.58 -10.93 -8.95
C HIS A 149 11.43 -10.09 -9.53
N LEU A 150 10.34 -9.92 -8.78
CA LEU A 150 9.13 -9.21 -9.23
C LEU A 150 9.37 -7.73 -9.58
N TYR A 151 10.32 -7.10 -8.88
CA TYR A 151 10.68 -5.69 -9.08
C TYR A 151 12.02 -5.48 -9.79
N ASP A 152 12.64 -6.54 -10.33
CA ASP A 152 13.92 -6.48 -11.04
C ASP A 152 15.03 -5.75 -10.24
N LEU A 153 15.11 -6.03 -8.94
CA LEU A 153 16.00 -5.30 -8.03
C LEU A 153 17.46 -5.72 -8.25
N LYS A 154 18.36 -4.72 -8.24
CA LYS A 154 19.81 -4.94 -8.39
C LYS A 154 20.49 -5.50 -7.13
N ALA A 155 19.80 -5.40 -6.00
CA ALA A 155 20.23 -5.92 -4.71
C ALA A 155 19.00 -6.39 -3.94
N PRO A 156 19.15 -7.36 -3.01
CA PRO A 156 18.06 -7.77 -2.15
C PRO A 156 17.52 -6.59 -1.32
N PRO A 157 16.19 -6.53 -1.07
CA PRO A 157 15.59 -5.60 -0.12
C PRO A 157 16.27 -5.62 1.25
N GLU A 158 16.42 -4.45 1.86
CA GLU A 158 16.98 -4.27 3.19
C GLU A 158 15.89 -4.46 4.25
N LYS A 159 16.10 -5.35 5.22
CA LYS A 159 15.18 -5.47 6.36
C LYS A 159 15.33 -4.23 7.25
N VAL A 160 14.24 -3.50 7.46
CA VAL A 160 14.23 -2.25 8.24
C VAL A 160 13.52 -2.37 9.58
N ASP A 161 12.55 -3.28 9.71
CA ASP A 161 11.80 -3.42 10.96
C ASP A 161 11.17 -4.83 11.13
N TYR A 162 10.59 -5.09 12.30
CA TYR A 162 9.81 -6.27 12.61
C TYR A 162 8.72 -5.98 13.65
N ASP A 163 7.48 -6.30 13.30
CA ASP A 163 6.33 -6.26 14.22
C ASP A 163 5.91 -7.66 14.66
N PRO A 164 5.88 -7.95 15.97
CA PRO A 164 5.30 -9.20 16.48
C PRO A 164 3.81 -9.32 16.15
N ALA A 165 3.36 -10.53 15.83
CA ALA A 165 1.97 -10.78 15.46
C ALA A 165 0.97 -10.47 16.59
N SER A 166 -0.17 -9.88 16.19
CA SER A 166 -1.38 -9.82 17.00
C SER A 166 -1.98 -11.21 17.22
N GLU A 167 -2.97 -11.33 18.12
CA GLU A 167 -3.64 -12.61 18.37
C GLU A 167 -4.31 -13.19 17.10
N ILE A 168 -4.85 -12.32 16.25
CA ILE A 168 -5.47 -12.71 14.97
C ILE A 168 -4.43 -13.30 14.03
N LEU A 169 -3.28 -12.64 13.84
CA LEU A 169 -2.21 -13.15 12.98
C LEU A 169 -1.61 -14.47 13.51
N LYS A 170 -1.45 -14.59 14.84
CA LYS A 170 -1.03 -15.86 15.46
C LYS A 170 -2.01 -16.99 15.19
N SER A 171 -3.33 -16.71 15.18
CA SER A 171 -4.34 -17.72 14.82
C SER A 171 -4.24 -18.19 13.37
N MET A 172 -3.61 -17.38 12.50
CA MET A 172 -3.31 -17.70 11.09
C MET A 172 -1.92 -18.33 10.92
N ASN A 173 -1.26 -18.70 12.02
CA ASN A 173 0.09 -19.25 12.04
C ASN A 173 1.14 -18.28 11.46
N VAL A 174 0.98 -16.99 11.77
CA VAL A 174 1.93 -15.90 11.49
C VAL A 174 2.51 -15.41 12.81
N ASP A 175 3.83 -15.43 12.94
CA ASP A 175 4.55 -15.06 14.17
C ASP A 175 4.83 -13.55 14.26
N GLY A 176 4.90 -12.89 13.11
CA GLY A 176 5.05 -11.46 12.97
C GLY A 176 5.19 -11.03 11.51
N MET A 177 5.57 -9.78 11.32
CA MET A 177 5.74 -9.15 10.01
C MET A 177 7.11 -8.52 9.92
N PHE A 178 7.89 -8.91 8.92
CA PHE A 178 9.13 -8.23 8.56
C PHE A 178 8.85 -7.10 7.57
N TYR A 179 9.52 -5.97 7.74
CA TYR A 179 9.43 -4.86 6.80
C TYR A 179 10.72 -4.73 6.01
N TYR A 180 10.58 -4.64 4.69
CA TYR A 180 11.70 -4.58 3.76
C TYR A 180 11.65 -3.32 2.91
N TYR A 181 12.74 -2.57 2.88
CA TYR A 181 12.94 -1.38 2.08
C TYR A 181 13.70 -1.67 0.78
N TYR A 182 13.27 -1.07 -0.32
CA TYR A 182 13.97 -1.09 -1.60
C TYR A 182 13.56 0.10 -2.48
N LYS A 183 14.16 0.21 -3.67
CA LYS A 183 13.81 1.23 -4.67
C LYS A 183 13.46 0.60 -6.00
N ILE A 184 12.34 1.01 -6.58
CA ILE A 184 11.88 0.56 -7.89
C ILE A 184 12.63 1.39 -8.95
N ASN A 185 13.41 0.75 -9.84
CA ASN A 185 14.30 1.44 -10.78
C ASN A 185 13.78 1.51 -12.23
N SER A 186 12.55 1.06 -12.50
CA SER A 186 11.92 1.11 -13.83
C SER A 186 11.81 2.53 -14.38
#